data_AF-A0A959ZM65-F1
#
_entry.id   AF-A0A959ZM65-F1
#
_cell.length_a   1.000
_cell.length_b   1.000
_cell.length_c   1.000
_cell.angle_alpha   90.00
_cell.angle_beta   90.00
_cell.angle_gamma   90.00
#
_symmetry.space_group_name_H-M   'P 1'
#
loop_
_entity.id
_entity.type
_entity.pdbx_description
1 polymer ?
#
loop_
_entity_poly.entity_id
_entity_poly.type
_entity_poly.pdbx_seq_one_letter_code
_entity_poly.pdbx_strand_id
1 'polypeptide(L)'
;MLVYEPAVQWAIDEVGLRSDDFYFRERHGLIFEEIQRLVAEDKAIDSLIVTDSLKSSGHLEGVGGAHFVASLAEKVNAPGNAKSHAEIIRSHSHTRQAIKHSSEIAGAAAKGDIATARNLASAFPDLELCADNAPALLDLEALQGLEPPEYLVDGHLVARSSNVLYGQPGAGKSFLALDWALCVATGTDWIAR
;
A
#
# COMPACT_ATOMS: atom_id res chain seq x y z
N MET A 1 11.82 -2.11 6.26
CA MET A 1 10.55 -2.51 5.63
C MET A 1 10.66 -3.83 4.85
N LEU A 2 11.88 -4.38 4.72
CA LEU A 2 12.23 -5.34 3.67
C LEU A 2 12.54 -6.75 4.20
N VAL A 3 12.01 -7.09 5.38
CA VAL A 3 12.33 -8.37 6.08
C VAL A 3 11.05 -9.11 6.50
N TYR A 4 9.88 -8.61 6.07
CA TYR A 4 8.60 -9.26 6.29
C TYR A 4 7.91 -9.41 4.94
N GLU A 5 7.75 -10.65 4.50
CA GLU A 5 7.31 -11.01 3.17
C GLU A 5 5.94 -10.39 2.80
N PRO A 6 4.91 -10.40 3.67
CA PRO A 6 3.64 -9.72 3.36
C PRO A 6 3.79 -8.20 3.18
N ALA A 7 4.70 -7.56 3.91
CA ALA A 7 4.94 -6.12 3.78
C ALA A 7 5.57 -5.76 2.42
N VAL A 8 6.42 -6.64 1.88
CA VAL A 8 7.00 -6.46 0.55
C VAL A 8 5.94 -6.66 -0.51
N GLN A 9 5.09 -7.69 -0.37
CA GLN A 9 4.01 -7.94 -1.32
C GLN A 9 3.03 -6.76 -1.41
N TRP A 10 2.61 -6.19 -0.27
CA TRP A 10 1.75 -5.00 -0.28
C TRP A 10 2.38 -3.81 -1.00
N ALA A 11 3.69 -3.61 -0.83
CA ALA A 11 4.40 -2.51 -1.48
C ALA A 11 4.48 -2.71 -3.01
N ILE A 12 4.69 -3.94 -3.47
CA ILE A 12 4.84 -4.26 -4.89
C ILE A 12 3.47 -4.36 -5.58
N ASP A 13 2.57 -5.20 -5.08
CA ASP A 13 1.34 -5.56 -5.78
C ASP A 13 0.21 -4.56 -5.53
N GLU A 14 0.00 -4.15 -4.28
CA GLU A 14 -1.11 -3.27 -3.94
C GLU A 14 -0.79 -1.81 -4.21
N VAL A 15 0.38 -1.34 -3.77
CA VAL A 15 0.78 0.06 -3.95
C VAL A 15 1.41 0.31 -5.32
N GLY A 16 1.99 -0.70 -5.96
CA GLY A 16 2.70 -0.54 -7.23
C GLY A 16 4.01 0.24 -7.11
N LEU A 17 4.67 0.16 -5.95
CA LEU A 17 5.92 0.89 -5.70
C LEU A 17 7.03 0.37 -6.61
N ARG A 18 7.80 1.29 -7.21
CA ARG A 18 8.95 0.99 -8.07
C ARG A 18 10.25 1.46 -7.44
N SER A 19 11.38 0.89 -7.87
CA SER A 19 12.72 1.32 -7.44
C SER A 19 12.98 2.81 -7.75
N ASP A 20 12.39 3.31 -8.84
CA ASP A 20 12.48 4.72 -9.27
C ASP A 20 11.69 5.68 -8.38
N ASP A 21 10.80 5.18 -7.52
CA ASP A 21 10.02 6.01 -6.59
C ASP A 21 10.83 6.46 -5.38
N PHE A 22 11.96 5.80 -5.10
CA PHE A 22 12.84 6.19 -4.01
C PHE A 22 13.62 7.44 -4.36
N TYR A 23 13.70 8.37 -3.40
CA TYR A 23 14.46 9.61 -3.56
C TYR A 23 15.95 9.32 -3.87
N PHE A 24 16.56 8.39 -3.13
CA PHE A 24 17.92 7.93 -3.37
C PHE A 24 17.91 6.62 -4.16
N ARG A 25 17.74 6.73 -5.49
CA ARG A 25 17.69 5.58 -6.41
C ARG A 25 18.92 4.67 -6.27
N GLU A 26 20.11 5.26 -6.23
CA GLU A 26 21.39 4.53 -6.16
C GLU A 26 21.63 3.81 -4.82
N ARG A 27 20.76 4.00 -3.82
CA ARG A 27 20.84 3.28 -2.54
C ARG A 27 19.56 2.52 -2.26
N HIS A 28 18.51 3.23 -1.86
CA HIS A 28 17.24 2.61 -1.49
C HIS A 28 16.54 1.99 -2.71
N GLY A 29 16.63 2.63 -3.87
CA GLY A 29 16.05 2.10 -5.11
C GLY A 29 16.70 0.79 -5.53
N LEU A 30 18.03 0.71 -5.56
CA LEU A 30 18.77 -0.52 -5.88
C LEU A 30 18.49 -1.67 -4.90
N ILE A 31 18.41 -1.37 -3.59
CA ILE A 31 18.05 -2.39 -2.59
C ILE A 31 16.63 -2.91 -2.88
N PHE A 32 15.68 -2.02 -3.20
CA PHE A 32 14.31 -2.43 -3.49
C PHE A 32 14.18 -3.19 -4.81
N GLU A 33 14.93 -2.81 -5.85
CA GLU A 33 15.02 -3.54 -7.12
C GLU A 33 15.54 -4.97 -6.93
N GLU A 34 16.57 -5.12 -6.10
CA GLU A 34 17.11 -6.44 -5.74
C GLU A 34 16.06 -7.30 -5.02
N ILE A 35 15.27 -6.69 -4.16
CA ILE A 35 14.17 -7.38 -3.46
C ILE A 35 13.06 -7.79 -4.43
N GLN A 36 12.69 -6.93 -5.38
CA GLN A 36 11.73 -7.29 -6.43
C GLN A 36 12.24 -8.49 -7.25
N ARG A 37 13.55 -8.55 -7.54
CA ARG A 37 14.15 -9.71 -8.21
C ARG A 37 14.03 -10.98 -7.37
N LEU A 38 14.36 -10.92 -6.09
CA LEU A 38 14.24 -12.07 -5.17
C LEU A 38 12.80 -12.56 -5.04
N VAL A 39 11.83 -11.64 -4.96
CA VAL A 39 10.39 -11.97 -4.97
C VAL A 39 10.00 -12.69 -6.26
N ALA A 40 10.44 -12.17 -7.42
CA ALA A 40 10.15 -12.79 -8.71
C ALA A 40 10.77 -14.19 -8.88
N GLU A 41 11.86 -14.46 -8.15
CA GLU A 41 12.53 -15.77 -8.08
C GLU A 41 11.95 -16.70 -6.99
N ASP A 42 10.86 -16.29 -6.32
CA ASP A 42 10.23 -17.04 -5.21
C ASP A 42 11.21 -17.35 -4.07
N LYS A 43 12.15 -16.42 -3.82
CA LYS A 43 13.15 -16.54 -2.75
C LYS A 43 12.70 -15.80 -1.51
N ALA A 44 12.96 -16.43 -0.36
CA ALA A 44 12.75 -15.81 0.94
C ALA A 44 13.49 -14.47 1.05
N ILE A 45 12.85 -13.48 1.65
CA ILE A 45 13.37 -12.13 1.79
C ILE A 45 13.87 -11.91 3.21
N ASP A 46 15.18 -11.82 3.36
CA ASP A 46 15.83 -11.42 4.61
C ASP A 46 17.04 -10.52 4.32
N SER A 47 17.41 -9.71 5.31
CA SER A 47 18.62 -8.88 5.30
C SER A 47 19.90 -9.61 4.83
N LEU A 48 20.15 -10.85 5.25
CA LEU A 48 21.33 -11.63 4.84
C LEU A 48 21.21 -12.03 3.36
N ILE A 49 20.06 -12.58 2.96
CA ILE A 49 19.80 -12.97 1.56
C ILE A 49 19.92 -11.76 0.62
N VAL A 50 19.33 -10.62 0.99
CA VAL A 50 19.43 -9.38 0.20
C VAL A 50 20.88 -8.90 0.13
N THR A 51 21.62 -8.95 1.23
CA THR A 51 23.04 -8.58 1.27
C THR A 51 23.88 -9.47 0.35
N ASP A 52 23.68 -10.79 0.40
CA ASP A 52 24.39 -11.75 -0.44
C ASP A 52 24.03 -11.57 -1.91
N SER A 53 22.75 -11.29 -2.21
CA SER A 53 22.30 -11.02 -3.57
C SER A 53 22.93 -9.74 -4.13
N LEU A 54 22.95 -8.65 -3.35
CA LEU A 54 23.64 -7.39 -3.71
C LEU A 54 25.15 -7.57 -3.87
N LYS A 55 25.76 -8.45 -3.08
CA LYS A 55 27.18 -8.79 -3.19
C LYS A 55 27.46 -9.52 -4.49
N SER A 56 26.62 -10.51 -4.82
CA SER A 56 26.75 -11.30 -6.05
C SER A 56 26.54 -10.45 -7.31
N SER A 57 25.68 -9.43 -7.24
CA SER A 57 25.44 -8.48 -8.33
C SER A 57 26.47 -7.35 -8.41
N GLY A 58 27.43 -7.27 -7.48
CA GLY A 58 28.44 -6.22 -7.43
C GLY A 58 27.94 -4.84 -6.99
N HIS A 59 26.72 -4.74 -6.45
CA HIS A 59 26.09 -3.47 -6.05
C HIS A 59 26.23 -3.15 -4.55
N LEU A 60 26.71 -4.09 -3.73
CA LEU A 60 26.76 -3.96 -2.27
C LEU A 60 27.50 -2.70 -1.79
N GLU A 61 28.66 -2.40 -2.36
CA GLU A 61 29.45 -1.22 -1.96
C GLU A 61 28.74 0.09 -2.36
N GLY A 62 28.07 0.11 -3.52
CA GLY A 62 27.35 1.29 -4.02
C GLY A 62 26.17 1.69 -3.12
N VAL A 63 25.50 0.73 -2.50
CA VAL A 63 24.36 0.99 -1.62
C VAL A 63 24.77 1.39 -0.20
N GLY A 64 26.05 1.28 0.17
CA GLY A 64 26.58 1.59 1.50
C GLY A 64 27.02 0.38 2.33
N GLY A 65 27.15 -0.80 1.72
CA GLY A 65 27.68 -2.00 2.35
C GLY A 65 26.68 -2.79 3.20
N ALA A 66 27.12 -3.95 3.69
CA ALA A 66 26.29 -4.88 4.47
C ALA A 66 25.72 -4.25 5.75
N HIS A 67 26.50 -3.39 6.42
CA HIS A 67 26.03 -2.69 7.62
C HIS A 67 24.82 -1.80 7.32
N PHE A 68 24.80 -1.11 6.18
CA PHE A 68 23.68 -0.25 5.83
C PHE A 68 22.38 -1.07 5.67
N VAL A 69 22.44 -2.19 4.95
CA VAL A 69 21.30 -3.10 4.76
C VAL A 69 20.80 -3.64 6.10
N ALA A 70 21.70 -4.09 6.98
CA ALA A 70 21.35 -4.54 8.33
C ALA A 70 20.68 -3.43 9.16
N SER A 71 21.19 -2.19 9.08
CA SER A 71 20.60 -1.05 9.80
C SER A 71 19.18 -0.70 9.33
N LEU A 72 18.86 -0.97 8.06
CA LEU A 72 17.52 -0.78 7.52
C LEU A 72 16.53 -1.84 8.01
N ALA A 73 17.02 -3.06 8.29
CA ALA A 73 16.23 -4.11 8.90
C ALA A 73 15.85 -3.76 10.34
N GLU A 74 16.78 -3.19 11.11
CA GLU A 74 16.59 -2.85 12.53
C GLU A 74 15.65 -1.65 12.75
N LYS A 75 15.60 -0.69 11.82
CA LYS A 75 14.80 0.55 11.96
C LYS A 75 13.28 0.35 11.83
N VAL A 76 12.79 -0.89 11.71
CA VAL A 76 11.37 -1.18 11.48
C VAL A 76 10.64 -1.36 12.80
N ASN A 77 9.97 -0.31 13.27
CA ASN A 77 9.19 -0.35 14.51
C ASN A 77 7.86 -1.13 14.38
N ALA A 78 7.24 -1.14 13.20
CA ALA A 78 5.96 -1.81 12.95
C ALA A 78 5.80 -2.23 11.47
N PRO A 79 5.97 -3.53 11.13
CA PRO A 79 5.81 -4.01 9.75
C PRO A 79 4.38 -3.81 9.19
N GLY A 80 3.36 -3.73 10.06
CA GLY A 80 1.97 -3.48 9.67
C GLY A 80 1.73 -2.14 8.98
N ASN A 81 2.63 -1.15 9.13
CA ASN A 81 2.52 0.15 8.47
C ASN A 81 3.24 0.21 7.12
N ALA A 82 3.78 -0.92 6.63
CA ALA A 82 4.54 -0.95 5.38
C ALA A 82 3.77 -0.38 4.19
N LYS A 83 2.47 -0.71 4.07
CA LYS A 83 1.60 -0.18 3.02
C LYS A 83 1.55 1.35 3.05
N SER A 84 1.23 1.94 4.21
CA SER A 84 1.17 3.39 4.37
C SER A 84 2.51 4.07 4.07
N HIS A 85 3.62 3.45 4.46
CA HIS A 85 4.95 3.97 4.10
C HIS A 85 5.25 3.90 2.60
N ALA A 86 4.86 2.81 1.91
CA ALA A 86 4.97 2.72 0.45
C ALA A 86 4.13 3.79 -0.25
N GLU A 87 2.89 4.02 0.21
CA GLU A 87 2.00 5.06 -0.33
C GLU A 87 2.63 6.45 -0.19
N ILE A 88 3.23 6.75 0.97
CA ILE A 88 3.95 8.01 1.19
C ILE A 88 5.11 8.16 0.19
N ILE A 89 5.93 7.11 0.00
CA ILE A 89 7.07 7.16 -0.94
C ILE A 89 6.58 7.40 -2.38
N ARG A 90 5.54 6.68 -2.82
CA ARG A 90 4.95 6.82 -4.15
C ARG A 90 4.35 8.21 -4.37
N SER A 91 3.62 8.73 -3.39
CA SER A 91 3.07 10.09 -3.43
C SER A 91 4.16 11.17 -3.58
N HIS A 92 5.23 11.07 -2.79
CA HIS A 92 6.38 11.96 -2.95
C HIS A 92 7.10 11.77 -4.29
N SER A 93 7.16 10.56 -4.84
CA SER A 93 7.69 10.29 -6.18
C SER A 93 6.87 11.02 -7.25
N HIS A 94 5.56 10.85 -7.27
CA HIS A 94 4.67 11.50 -8.21
C HIS A 94 4.79 13.03 -8.13
N THR A 95 4.88 13.59 -6.93
CA THR A 95 5.10 15.03 -6.74
C THR A 95 6.41 15.49 -7.39
N ARG A 96 7.50 14.75 -7.20
CA ARG A 96 8.80 15.07 -7.84
C ARG A 96 8.73 14.97 -9.35
N GLN A 97 8.05 13.95 -9.87
CA GLN A 97 7.85 13.77 -11.31
C GLN A 97 7.05 14.94 -11.90
N ALA A 98 5.96 15.36 -11.25
CA ALA A 98 5.15 16.50 -11.68
C ALA A 98 5.97 17.80 -11.73
N ILE A 99 6.78 18.07 -10.70
CA ILE A 99 7.68 19.24 -10.65
C ILE A 99 8.69 19.19 -11.80
N LYS A 100 9.29 18.01 -12.06
CA LYS A 100 10.28 17.83 -13.12
C LYS A 100 9.66 18.08 -14.49
N HIS A 101 8.54 17.43 -14.81
CA HIS A 101 7.82 17.61 -16.07
C HIS A 101 7.39 19.07 -16.28
N SER A 102 6.85 19.71 -15.24
CA SER A 102 6.46 21.12 -15.30
C SER A 102 7.66 22.03 -15.60
N SER A 103 8.81 21.74 -14.99
CA SER A 103 10.05 22.48 -15.20
C SER A 103 10.62 22.30 -16.61
N GLU A 104 10.51 21.09 -17.17
CA GLU A 104 10.91 20.79 -18.56
C GLU A 104 10.04 21.53 -19.58
N ILE A 105 8.72 21.55 -19.37
CA ILE A 105 7.77 22.31 -20.20
C ILE A 105 8.10 23.81 -20.15
N ALA A 106 8.27 24.36 -18.95
CA ALA A 106 8.62 25.77 -18.76
C ALA A 106 9.97 26.11 -19.43
N GLY A 107 10.96 25.23 -19.30
CA GLY A 107 12.28 25.39 -19.91
C GLY A 107 12.25 25.37 -21.45
N ALA A 108 11.45 24.49 -22.05
CA ALA A 108 11.26 24.44 -23.50
C ALA A 108 10.57 25.71 -24.02
N ALA A 109 9.50 26.16 -23.33
CA ALA A 109 8.77 27.37 -23.68
C ALA A 109 9.65 28.63 -23.58
N ALA A 110 10.47 28.73 -22.52
CA ALA A 110 11.38 29.87 -22.33
C ALA A 110 12.46 29.98 -23.42
N LYS A 111 12.85 28.86 -24.04
CA LYS A 111 13.79 28.82 -25.17
C LYS A 111 13.12 29.09 -26.53
N GLY A 112 11.80 29.31 -26.56
CA GLY A 112 11.02 29.50 -27.79
C GLY A 112 10.69 28.21 -28.54
N ASP A 113 10.99 27.03 -27.97
CA ASP A 113 10.64 25.73 -28.55
C ASP A 113 9.23 25.30 -28.12
N ILE A 114 8.24 25.96 -28.73
CA ILE A 114 6.82 25.75 -28.43
C ILE A 114 6.34 24.36 -28.87
N ALA A 115 6.96 23.77 -29.90
CA ALA A 115 6.62 22.43 -30.36
C ALA A 115 6.97 21.38 -29.29
N THR A 116 8.18 21.44 -28.75
CA THR A 116 8.61 20.53 -27.67
C THR A 116 7.81 20.76 -26.40
N ALA A 117 7.57 22.01 -26.00
CA ALA A 117 6.76 22.32 -24.82
C ALA A 117 5.34 21.75 -24.93
N ARG A 118 4.70 21.86 -26.11
CA ARG A 118 3.37 21.28 -26.37
C ARG A 118 3.38 19.76 -26.28
N ASN A 119 4.38 19.12 -26.88
CA ASN A 119 4.49 17.65 -26.86
C ASN A 119 4.67 17.12 -25.44
N LEU A 120 5.50 17.78 -24.63
CA LEU A 120 5.69 17.45 -23.21
C LEU A 120 4.41 17.67 -22.39
N ALA A 121 3.68 18.75 -22.66
CA ALA A 121 2.40 19.01 -21.99
C ALA A 121 1.32 17.99 -22.36
N SER A 122 1.27 17.55 -23.63
CA SER A 122 0.34 16.48 -24.05
C SER A 122 0.72 15.09 -23.54
N ALA A 123 1.99 14.89 -23.17
CA ALA A 123 2.51 13.66 -22.60
C ALA A 123 2.68 13.75 -21.07
N PHE A 124 1.97 14.67 -20.40
CA PHE A 124 2.03 14.77 -18.96
C PHE A 124 1.52 13.45 -18.36
N PRO A 125 2.33 12.76 -17.54
CA PRO A 125 1.94 11.47 -17.01
C PRO A 125 0.68 11.60 -16.12
N ASP A 126 -0.17 10.58 -16.14
CA ASP A 126 -1.29 10.44 -15.22
C ASP A 126 -0.75 10.19 -13.81
N LEU A 127 -0.31 11.28 -13.17
CA LEU A 127 0.21 11.28 -11.82
C LEU A 127 -0.98 11.45 -10.87
N GLU A 128 -1.32 10.38 -10.16
CA GLU A 128 -2.11 10.49 -8.93
C GLU A 128 -1.29 11.26 -7.90
N LEU A 129 -1.35 12.59 -7.96
CA LEU A 129 -1.01 13.42 -6.82
C LEU A 129 -2.00 13.04 -5.73
N CYS A 130 -1.48 12.63 -4.57
CA CYS A 130 -2.25 12.12 -3.44
C CYS A 130 -3.63 12.78 -3.39
N ALA A 131 -4.66 12.07 -3.86
CA ALA A 131 -6.01 12.45 -3.54
C ALA A 131 -6.06 12.34 -2.01
N ASP A 132 -6.48 13.41 -1.35
CA ASP A 132 -6.85 13.33 0.04
C ASP A 132 -7.65 12.04 0.23
N ASN A 133 -7.33 11.24 1.25
CA ASN A 133 -8.19 10.14 1.72
C ASN A 133 -9.51 10.70 2.30
N ALA A 134 -10.06 11.74 1.66
CA ALA A 134 -11.40 12.20 1.86
C ALA A 134 -12.30 11.04 1.43
N PRO A 135 -13.19 10.56 2.31
CA PRO A 135 -14.16 9.56 1.91
C PRO A 135 -14.91 10.10 0.68
N ALA A 136 -14.96 9.29 -0.38
CA ALA A 136 -15.72 9.63 -1.56
C ALA A 136 -17.19 9.84 -1.15
N LEU A 137 -17.71 11.03 -1.39
CA LEU A 137 -19.15 11.27 -1.27
C LEU A 137 -19.81 10.50 -2.40
N LEU A 138 -20.61 9.49 -2.04
CA LEU A 138 -21.43 8.77 -3.01
C LEU A 138 -22.57 9.68 -3.47
N ASP A 139 -22.78 9.76 -4.78
CA ASP A 139 -24.00 10.33 -5.34
C ASP A 139 -25.17 9.33 -5.22
N LEU A 140 -26.37 9.79 -5.61
CA LEU A 140 -27.58 8.97 -5.48
C LEU A 140 -27.52 7.71 -6.37
N GLU A 141 -26.87 7.79 -7.53
CA GLU A 141 -26.72 6.68 -8.47
C GLU A 141 -25.78 5.61 -7.90
N ALA A 142 -24.61 6.03 -7.39
CA ALA A 142 -23.66 5.16 -6.73
C ALA A 142 -24.27 4.52 -5.47
N LEU A 143 -25.08 5.25 -4.70
CA LEU A 143 -25.78 4.72 -3.53
C LEU A 143 -26.81 3.63 -3.92
N GLN A 144 -27.53 3.82 -5.03
CA GLN A 144 -28.50 2.85 -5.53
C GLN A 144 -27.85 1.61 -6.13
N GLY A 145 -26.61 1.73 -6.63
CA GLY A 145 -25.82 0.63 -7.17
C GLY A 145 -25.09 -0.22 -6.13
N LEU A 146 -25.19 0.10 -4.83
CA LEU A 146 -24.54 -0.69 -3.79
C LEU A 146 -25.14 -2.09 -3.69
N GLU A 147 -24.27 -3.09 -3.67
CA GLU A 147 -24.68 -4.47 -3.39
C GLU A 147 -25.29 -4.57 -1.98
N PRO A 148 -26.39 -5.31 -1.81
CA PRO A 148 -26.94 -5.57 -0.49
C PRO A 148 -25.89 -6.22 0.42
N PRO A 149 -25.81 -5.82 1.70
CA PRO A 149 -24.85 -6.39 2.62
C PRO A 149 -25.11 -7.89 2.84
N GLU A 150 -24.02 -8.67 2.87
CA GLU A 150 -24.07 -10.07 3.29
C GLU A 150 -24.19 -10.13 4.82
N TYR A 151 -25.13 -10.92 5.33
CA TYR A 151 -25.34 -11.08 6.77
C TYR A 151 -24.84 -12.45 7.26
N LEU A 152 -24.06 -12.44 8.33
CA LEU A 152 -23.74 -13.62 9.15
C LEU A 152 -24.91 -13.97 10.08
N VAL A 153 -25.62 -12.95 10.56
CA VAL A 153 -26.89 -13.08 11.27
C VAL A 153 -27.81 -12.03 10.64
N ASP A 154 -28.91 -12.49 10.06
CA ASP A 154 -29.82 -11.64 9.28
C ASP A 154 -30.24 -10.40 10.07
N GLY A 155 -30.09 -9.23 9.46
CA GLY A 155 -30.39 -7.93 10.07
C GLY A 155 -29.50 -7.49 11.24
N HIS A 156 -28.54 -8.32 11.70
CA HIS A 156 -27.79 -8.05 12.94
C HIS A 156 -26.28 -8.04 12.79
N LEU A 157 -25.70 -9.03 12.11
CA LEU A 157 -24.25 -9.14 11.92
C LEU A 157 -23.94 -9.12 10.43
N VAL A 158 -23.41 -8.00 9.95
CA VAL A 158 -22.94 -7.89 8.56
C VAL A 158 -21.58 -8.57 8.44
N ALA A 159 -21.37 -9.37 7.40
CA ALA A 159 -20.10 -10.00 7.10
C ALA A 159 -19.05 -8.96 6.74
N ARG A 160 -17.77 -9.26 7.03
CA ARG A 160 -16.62 -8.38 6.72
C ARG A 160 -16.74 -6.97 7.32
N SER A 161 -17.50 -6.80 8.40
CA SER A 161 -17.68 -5.52 9.09
C SER A 161 -17.32 -5.61 10.58
N SER A 162 -17.20 -4.45 11.22
CA SER A 162 -17.06 -4.35 12.68
C SER A 162 -18.42 -4.06 13.30
N ASN A 163 -18.93 -4.99 14.12
CA ASN A 163 -20.23 -4.89 14.77
C ASN A 163 -20.02 -4.69 16.29
N VAL A 164 -20.79 -3.78 16.90
CA VAL A 164 -20.68 -3.47 18.33
C VAL A 164 -21.99 -3.78 19.06
N LEU A 165 -21.96 -4.76 19.97
CA LEU A 165 -23.07 -5.07 20.87
C LEU A 165 -22.91 -4.35 22.21
N TYR A 166 -23.81 -3.41 22.52
CA TYR A 166 -23.75 -2.59 23.73
C TYR A 166 -25.06 -2.66 24.54
N GLY A 167 -25.00 -2.25 25.82
CA GLY A 167 -26.15 -2.33 26.74
C GLY A 167 -25.73 -2.44 28.21
N GLN A 168 -26.70 -2.25 29.13
CA GLN A 168 -26.46 -2.24 30.58
C GLN A 168 -25.77 -3.52 31.11
N PRO A 169 -24.97 -3.45 32.18
CA PRO A 169 -24.46 -4.65 32.86
C PRO A 169 -25.59 -5.62 33.20
N GLY A 170 -25.39 -6.91 32.98
CA GLY A 170 -26.42 -7.94 33.21
C GLY A 170 -27.53 -8.04 32.15
N ALA A 171 -27.54 -7.19 31.11
CA ALA A 171 -28.57 -7.21 30.07
C ALA A 171 -28.47 -8.38 29.06
N GLY A 172 -27.75 -9.45 29.37
CA GLY A 172 -27.68 -10.63 28.51
C GLY A 172 -26.77 -10.54 27.28
N LYS A 173 -26.01 -9.45 27.09
CA LYS A 173 -25.10 -9.26 25.92
C LYS A 173 -24.20 -10.47 25.64
N SER A 174 -23.59 -11.05 26.67
CA SER A 174 -22.71 -12.21 26.51
C SER A 174 -23.47 -13.46 26.07
N PHE A 175 -24.72 -13.63 26.52
CA PHE A 175 -25.56 -14.73 26.09
C PHE A 175 -25.97 -14.56 24.63
N LEU A 176 -26.40 -13.36 24.24
CA LEU A 176 -26.75 -13.05 22.85
C LEU A 176 -25.54 -13.20 21.91
N ALA A 177 -24.37 -12.70 22.31
CA ALA A 177 -23.15 -12.85 21.51
C ALA A 177 -22.76 -14.33 21.34
N LEU A 178 -22.92 -15.16 22.39
CA LEU A 178 -22.64 -16.59 22.31
C LEU A 178 -23.66 -17.31 21.41
N ASP A 179 -24.94 -16.95 21.52
CA ASP A 179 -26.01 -17.52 20.69
C ASP A 179 -25.83 -17.19 19.20
N TRP A 180 -25.51 -15.93 18.89
CA TRP A 180 -25.12 -15.52 17.53
C TRP A 180 -23.89 -16.27 17.04
N ALA A 181 -22.86 -16.42 17.87
CA ALA A 181 -21.65 -17.17 17.51
C ALA A 181 -21.96 -18.65 17.21
N LEU A 182 -22.85 -19.27 17.98
CA LEU A 182 -23.32 -20.63 17.73
C LEU A 182 -24.06 -20.71 16.39
N CYS A 183 -25.00 -19.82 16.12
CA CYS A 183 -25.76 -19.79 14.87
C CYS A 183 -24.83 -19.68 13.65
N VAL A 184 -23.84 -18.80 13.71
CA VAL A 184 -22.82 -18.65 12.65
C VAL A 184 -21.98 -19.92 12.51
N ALA A 185 -21.57 -20.54 13.61
CA ALA A 185 -20.74 -21.75 13.59
C ALA A 185 -21.51 -22.98 13.06
N THR A 186 -22.81 -23.08 13.33
CA THR A 186 -23.66 -24.21 12.91
C THR A 186 -24.36 -23.98 11.58
N GLY A 187 -24.31 -22.77 11.03
CA GLY A 187 -25.06 -22.39 9.83
C GLY A 187 -26.57 -22.44 10.03
N THR A 188 -27.05 -22.23 11.26
CA THR A 188 -28.47 -22.22 11.59
C THR A 188 -28.98 -20.78 11.68
N ASP A 189 -30.19 -20.54 11.21
CA ASP A 189 -30.82 -19.22 11.33
C ASP A 189 -31.02 -18.85 12.80
N TRP A 190 -30.74 -17.59 13.12
CA TRP A 190 -30.98 -17.07 14.45
C TRP A 190 -32.47 -16.76 14.65
N ILE A 191 -33.11 -17.51 15.55
CA ILE A 191 -34.54 -17.35 15.86
C ILE A 191 -34.62 -16.54 17.16
N ALA A 192 -34.71 -15.22 17.05
CA ALA A 192 -34.98 -14.36 18.19
C ALA A 192 -36.30 -14.82 18.88
N ARG A 193 -36.22 -15.22 20.15
CA ARG A 193 -37.39 -15.47 20.99
C ARG A 193 -37.42 -14.49 22.16
#